data_AF-A0A2Z6S3Y0-F1
#
_entry.id   AF-A0A2Z6S3Y0-F1
#
_cell.length_a   1.000
_cell.length_b   1.000
_cell.length_c   1.000
_cell.angle_alpha   90.00
_cell.angle_beta   90.00
_cell.angle_gamma   90.00
#
_symmetry.space_group_name_H-M   'P 1'
#
loop_
_entity.id
_entity.type
_entity.pdbx_description
1 polymer ?
#
loop_
_entity_poly.entity_id
_entity_poly.type
_entity_poly.pdbx_seq_one_letter_code
_entity_poly.pdbx_strand_id
1 'polypeptide(L)'
;MAVFFIEANFLKDLQWKSWLRFTKPFITSGLHYHSWTIYDFQYIFLLILGVFLFYIIENPGIFIKFLIVCIFAIGLYLPVPRKFFLPFLPIASWLVLFYSCRFIPGKNRPHIYVSVLPALENILYGDNLSVIIAKHTNIVKDILAWLPYGVIHFTLPFLTSAGLWWYGPPGILPVFSKSFGYMNLVGVLTQLIFPCSPPWYEYTYGMNTPAEYTMPGHPGGLARIDKLFGTDTYTKTFSGSPMVFGAFPSLHSGCAIIQTLFISHVIPKSRPICFAYVMWIWWACMYLTHHYMVDLVGGGFYAVVAFWCAWDYLPSVNKHCRNRWDYIKEKNSVLLPTDNNDNVNLLFDSSKFNNNDEYEIEIATTISEGTDLAALTNSESSSKSNTSIDTIGQSFHEVKLHPPNS
;
A
#
# COMPACT_ATOMS: atom_id res chain seq x y z
N MET A 1 -2.14 19.85 -62.59
CA MET A 1 -2.85 20.38 -61.40
C MET A 1 -3.44 19.21 -60.62
N ALA A 2 -4.11 19.46 -59.49
CA ALA A 2 -4.72 18.46 -58.59
C ALA A 2 -5.58 17.42 -59.36
N VAL A 3 -5.67 16.13 -58.98
CA VAL A 3 -5.79 15.49 -57.64
C VAL A 3 -7.17 15.79 -57.01
N PHE A 4 -7.68 14.84 -56.21
CA PHE A 4 -8.97 14.86 -55.47
C PHE A 4 -10.25 14.55 -56.27
N PHE A 5 -10.35 13.29 -56.74
CA PHE A 5 -11.63 12.57 -56.81
C PHE A 5 -11.52 11.17 -56.17
N ILE A 6 -10.99 11.12 -54.94
CA ILE A 6 -11.07 9.93 -54.08
C ILE A 6 -12.11 10.21 -52.99
N GLU A 7 -13.30 9.66 -53.23
CA GLU A 7 -14.34 9.25 -52.28
C GLU A 7 -14.46 10.01 -50.95
N ALA A 8 -15.33 11.02 -50.92
CA ALA A 8 -15.88 11.58 -49.68
C ALA A 8 -16.62 10.53 -48.79
N ASN A 9 -16.92 9.35 -49.33
CA ASN A 9 -17.48 8.22 -48.58
C ASN A 9 -16.43 7.51 -47.71
N PHE A 10 -15.18 7.37 -48.17
CA PHE A 10 -14.11 6.71 -47.41
C PHE A 10 -13.80 7.50 -46.13
N LEU A 11 -13.68 8.83 -46.23
CA LEU A 11 -13.45 9.70 -45.07
C LEU A 11 -14.63 9.73 -44.08
N LYS A 12 -15.88 9.66 -44.58
CA LYS A 12 -17.06 9.54 -43.70
C LYS A 12 -17.04 8.23 -42.92
N ASP A 13 -16.78 7.11 -43.58
CA ASP A 13 -16.78 5.80 -42.94
C ASP A 13 -15.61 5.64 -41.95
N LEU A 14 -14.43 6.22 -42.26
CA LEU A 14 -13.30 6.30 -41.32
C LEU A 14 -13.62 7.14 -40.08
N GLN A 15 -14.24 8.32 -40.25
CA GLN A 15 -14.63 9.18 -39.13
C GLN A 15 -15.76 8.54 -38.30
N TRP A 16 -16.75 7.90 -38.92
CA TRP A 16 -17.87 7.28 -38.23
C TRP A 16 -17.45 6.04 -37.43
N LYS A 17 -16.58 5.19 -38.00
CA LYS A 17 -16.00 4.03 -37.30
C LYS A 17 -15.03 4.43 -36.19
N SER A 18 -14.34 5.57 -36.33
CA SER A 18 -13.55 6.17 -35.25
C SER A 18 -14.45 6.66 -34.11
N TRP A 19 -15.46 7.48 -34.40
CA TRP A 19 -16.39 7.99 -33.37
C TRP A 19 -17.17 6.88 -32.66
N LEU A 20 -17.61 5.83 -33.37
CA LEU A 20 -18.28 4.67 -32.76
C LEU A 20 -17.38 3.83 -31.82
N ARG A 21 -16.05 3.93 -31.91
CA ARG A 21 -15.16 3.38 -30.87
C ARG A 21 -15.17 4.23 -29.60
N PHE A 22 -15.36 5.55 -29.70
CA PHE A 22 -15.46 6.48 -28.57
C PHE A 22 -16.87 6.59 -27.95
N THR A 23 -17.91 6.07 -28.62
CA THR A 23 -19.32 6.17 -28.16
C THR A 23 -19.98 4.84 -27.81
N LYS A 24 -19.20 3.78 -27.52
CA LYS A 24 -19.71 2.71 -26.63
C LYS A 24 -20.23 3.37 -25.34
N PRO A 25 -21.39 2.96 -24.80
CA PRO A 25 -22.03 3.68 -23.70
C PRO A 25 -21.08 3.75 -22.50
N PHE A 26 -20.92 4.95 -21.94
CA PHE A 26 -20.01 5.22 -20.82
C PHE A 26 -20.41 4.53 -19.49
N ILE A 27 -21.55 3.83 -19.46
CA ILE A 27 -21.86 2.88 -18.39
C ILE A 27 -20.85 1.74 -18.47
N THR A 28 -19.90 1.68 -17.53
CA THR A 28 -18.81 0.71 -17.64
C THR A 28 -19.36 -0.71 -17.62
N SER A 29 -19.04 -1.49 -18.66
CA SER A 29 -19.44 -2.90 -18.82
C SER A 29 -19.23 -3.73 -17.55
N GLY A 30 -18.11 -3.51 -16.85
CA GLY A 30 -17.77 -4.21 -15.62
C GLY A 30 -18.76 -4.09 -14.46
N LEU A 31 -19.70 -3.12 -14.45
CA LEU A 31 -20.77 -3.07 -13.44
C LEU A 31 -22.04 -3.81 -13.89
N HIS A 32 -22.33 -3.82 -15.21
CA HIS A 32 -23.41 -4.63 -15.78
C HIS A 32 -23.10 -6.13 -15.79
N TYR A 33 -21.81 -6.49 -15.84
CA TYR A 33 -21.33 -7.87 -15.76
C TYR A 33 -20.74 -8.22 -14.39
N HIS A 34 -21.02 -7.44 -13.33
CA HIS A 34 -20.60 -7.79 -11.97
C HIS A 34 -21.55 -8.85 -11.38
N SER A 35 -21.01 -10.03 -11.09
CA SER A 35 -21.71 -11.08 -10.35
C SER A 35 -21.73 -10.72 -8.86
N TRP A 36 -22.83 -10.10 -8.42
CA TRP A 36 -23.01 -9.67 -7.03
C TRP A 36 -22.88 -10.82 -6.02
N THR A 37 -22.16 -10.56 -4.93
CA THR A 37 -21.83 -11.50 -3.87
C THR A 37 -22.20 -10.94 -2.49
N ILE A 38 -22.23 -11.78 -1.46
CA ILE A 38 -22.39 -11.32 -0.08
C ILE A 38 -21.26 -10.39 0.39
N TYR A 39 -20.09 -10.44 -0.25
CA TYR A 39 -18.98 -9.55 0.07
C TYR A 39 -19.23 -8.10 -0.40
N ASP A 40 -20.12 -7.87 -1.37
CA ASP A 40 -20.42 -6.53 -1.88
C ASP A 40 -21.22 -5.67 -0.89
N PHE A 41 -21.80 -6.26 0.16
CA PHE A 41 -22.35 -5.52 1.30
C PHE A 41 -21.32 -4.59 1.97
N GLN A 42 -20.01 -4.85 1.79
CA GLN A 42 -18.94 -3.95 2.25
C GLN A 42 -19.10 -2.53 1.69
N TYR A 43 -19.58 -2.37 0.45
CA TYR A 43 -19.76 -1.06 -0.17
C TYR A 43 -20.99 -0.32 0.36
N ILE A 44 -22.03 -1.04 0.79
CA ILE A 44 -23.19 -0.46 1.49
C ILE A 44 -22.74 0.08 2.85
N PHE A 45 -21.93 -0.68 3.59
CA PHE A 45 -21.31 -0.23 4.84
C PHE A 45 -20.43 1.02 4.63
N LEU A 46 -19.53 1.00 3.63
CA LEU A 46 -18.67 2.14 3.33
C LEU A 46 -19.45 3.37 2.83
N LEU A 47 -20.60 3.19 2.16
CA LEU A 47 -21.50 4.28 1.78
C LEU A 47 -22.20 4.91 3.01
N ILE A 48 -22.76 4.09 3.91
CA ILE A 48 -23.38 4.57 5.16
C ILE A 48 -22.34 5.32 6.01
N LEU A 49 -21.14 4.76 6.15
CA LEU A 49 -20.00 5.40 6.80
C LEU A 49 -19.64 6.72 6.09
N GLY A 50 -19.55 6.74 4.77
CA GLY A 50 -19.25 7.94 3.98
C GLY A 50 -20.27 9.07 4.19
N VAL A 51 -21.56 8.76 4.26
CA VAL A 51 -22.63 9.72 4.57
C VAL A 51 -22.50 10.26 6.00
N PHE A 52 -22.24 9.39 6.98
CA PHE A 52 -21.98 9.82 8.37
C PHE A 52 -20.75 10.73 8.47
N LEU A 53 -19.64 10.38 7.80
CA LEU A 53 -18.41 11.16 7.77
C LEU A 53 -18.63 12.53 7.10
N PHE A 54 -19.37 12.57 5.99
CA PHE A 54 -19.74 13.80 5.30
C PHE A 54 -20.60 14.72 6.19
N TYR A 55 -21.46 14.15 7.04
CA TYR A 55 -22.26 14.90 8.00
C TYR A 55 -21.42 15.44 9.18
N ILE A 56 -20.67 14.57 9.88
CA ILE A 56 -20.02 14.91 11.16
C ILE A 56 -18.76 15.78 11.02
N ILE A 57 -18.09 15.77 9.86
CA ILE A 57 -16.89 16.58 9.64
C ILE A 57 -17.27 18.04 9.42
N GLU A 58 -17.01 18.92 10.39
CA GLU A 58 -17.30 20.36 10.27
C GLU A 58 -16.31 21.08 9.34
N ASN A 59 -15.02 20.73 9.46
CA ASN A 59 -13.91 21.29 8.71
C ASN A 59 -13.15 20.17 7.97
N PRO A 60 -12.79 20.31 6.68
CA PRO A 60 -13.05 21.46 5.82
C PRO A 60 -14.53 21.61 5.44
N GLY A 61 -14.91 22.81 5.01
CA GLY A 61 -16.30 23.18 4.73
C GLY A 61 -16.95 22.40 3.58
N ILE A 62 -18.28 22.52 3.47
CA ILE A 62 -19.16 21.68 2.62
C ILE A 62 -18.69 21.54 1.16
N PHE A 63 -18.19 22.61 0.53
CA PHE A 63 -17.72 22.58 -0.85
C PHE A 63 -16.49 21.68 -1.06
N ILE A 64 -15.57 21.65 -0.09
CA ILE A 64 -14.36 20.80 -0.16
C ILE A 64 -14.75 19.33 0.09
N LYS A 65 -15.66 19.06 1.04
CA LYS A 65 -16.23 17.71 1.24
C LYS A 65 -16.92 17.20 -0.03
N PHE A 66 -17.72 18.05 -0.67
CA PHE A 66 -18.39 17.72 -1.93
C PHE A 66 -17.41 17.47 -3.08
N LEU A 67 -16.36 18.31 -3.22
CA LEU A 67 -15.31 18.10 -4.20
C LEU A 67 -14.58 16.75 -4.00
N ILE A 68 -14.28 16.36 -2.76
CA ILE A 68 -13.70 15.05 -2.44
C ILE A 68 -14.65 13.91 -2.87
N VAL A 69 -15.95 14.01 -2.57
CA VAL A 69 -16.95 13.03 -3.01
C VAL A 69 -17.02 12.94 -4.54
N CYS A 70 -16.99 14.08 -5.26
CA CYS A 70 -16.94 14.09 -6.72
C CYS A 70 -15.68 13.44 -7.28
N ILE A 71 -14.50 13.69 -6.69
CA ILE A 71 -13.23 13.08 -7.09
C ILE A 71 -13.30 11.55 -6.90
N PHE A 72 -13.83 11.06 -5.78
CA PHE A 72 -14.03 9.63 -5.56
C PHE A 72 -15.07 9.02 -6.51
N ALA A 73 -16.19 9.70 -6.77
CA ALA A 73 -17.20 9.23 -7.72
C ALA A 73 -16.65 9.11 -9.15
N ILE A 74 -15.94 10.13 -9.63
CA ILE A 74 -15.26 10.10 -10.94
C ILE A 74 -14.17 9.03 -10.97
N GLY A 75 -13.40 8.93 -9.87
CA GLY A 75 -12.33 7.94 -9.71
C GLY A 75 -12.81 6.49 -9.71
N LEU A 76 -14.01 6.20 -9.17
CA LEU A 76 -14.65 4.89 -9.20
C LEU A 76 -15.39 4.61 -10.52
N TYR A 77 -15.87 5.66 -11.20
CA TYR A 77 -16.57 5.56 -12.49
C TYR A 77 -15.61 5.28 -13.66
N LEU A 78 -14.49 6.00 -13.75
CA LEU A 78 -13.55 5.87 -14.86
C LEU A 78 -12.75 4.55 -14.77
N PRO A 79 -12.61 3.79 -15.86
CA PRO A 79 -12.12 2.40 -15.80
C PRO A 79 -10.66 2.27 -15.35
N VAL A 80 -9.79 3.23 -15.68
CA VAL A 80 -8.37 3.20 -15.29
C VAL A 80 -8.16 3.72 -13.86
N PRO A 81 -8.67 4.91 -13.44
CA PRO A 81 -8.61 5.35 -12.04
C PRO A 81 -9.25 4.36 -11.05
N ARG A 82 -10.32 3.64 -11.44
CA ARG A 82 -11.01 2.67 -10.57
C ARG A 82 -10.06 1.60 -10.00
N LYS A 83 -9.03 1.20 -10.75
CA LYS A 83 -8.02 0.24 -10.27
C LYS A 83 -7.25 0.72 -9.03
N PHE A 84 -7.11 2.04 -8.86
CA PHE A 84 -6.59 2.64 -7.64
C PHE A 84 -7.71 2.92 -6.63
N PHE A 85 -8.76 3.63 -7.05
CA PHE A 85 -9.79 4.13 -6.13
C PHE A 85 -10.57 3.02 -5.41
N LEU A 86 -10.85 1.90 -6.07
CA LEU A 86 -11.63 0.80 -5.48
C LEU A 86 -10.89 0.08 -4.33
N PRO A 87 -9.64 -0.41 -4.49
CA PRO A 87 -8.89 -0.98 -3.37
C PRO A 87 -8.35 0.06 -2.38
N PHE A 88 -8.27 1.34 -2.76
CA PHE A 88 -7.95 2.44 -1.83
C PHE A 88 -9.13 2.85 -0.94
N LEU A 89 -10.37 2.53 -1.33
CA LEU A 89 -11.58 3.00 -0.64
C LEU A 89 -11.59 2.69 0.88
N PRO A 90 -11.20 1.50 1.38
CA PRO A 90 -11.17 1.23 2.83
C PRO A 90 -10.08 2.02 3.56
N ILE A 91 -8.94 2.32 2.89
CA ILE A 91 -7.87 3.16 3.43
C ILE A 91 -8.37 4.62 3.54
N ALA A 92 -9.05 5.12 2.52
CA ALA A 92 -9.65 6.45 2.53
C ALA A 92 -10.70 6.57 3.67
N SER A 93 -11.60 5.59 3.80
CA SER A 93 -12.59 5.55 4.87
C SER A 93 -11.95 5.48 6.27
N TRP A 94 -10.86 4.74 6.45
CA TRP A 94 -10.08 4.74 7.70
C TRP A 94 -9.50 6.13 8.01
N LEU A 95 -8.77 6.74 7.06
CA LEU A 95 -8.11 8.02 7.28
C LEU A 95 -9.12 9.14 7.57
N VAL A 96 -10.25 9.15 6.86
CA VAL A 96 -11.32 10.13 7.07
C VAL A 96 -12.07 9.88 8.38
N LEU A 97 -12.28 8.63 8.79
CA LEU A 97 -12.84 8.30 10.11
C LEU A 97 -11.90 8.71 11.25
N PHE A 98 -10.61 8.37 11.17
CA PHE A 98 -9.63 8.78 12.17
C PHE A 98 -9.61 10.31 12.30
N TYR A 99 -9.58 11.03 11.17
CA TYR A 99 -9.67 12.49 11.18
C TYR A 99 -10.99 13.00 11.80
N SER A 100 -12.13 12.37 11.48
CA SER A 100 -13.46 12.81 11.94
C SER A 100 -13.69 12.61 13.44
N CYS A 101 -12.91 11.74 14.09
CA CYS A 101 -13.02 11.47 15.53
C CYS A 101 -12.94 12.74 16.38
N ARG A 102 -12.30 13.82 15.90
CA ARG A 102 -12.25 15.12 16.61
C ARG A 102 -13.61 15.81 16.76
N PHE A 103 -14.55 15.59 15.83
CA PHE A 103 -15.84 16.31 15.80
C PHE A 103 -16.95 15.59 16.59
N ILE A 104 -16.75 14.35 17.03
CA ILE A 104 -17.72 13.61 17.83
C ILE A 104 -17.76 14.22 19.25
N PRO A 105 -18.86 14.80 19.74
CA PRO A 105 -18.88 15.46 21.05
C PRO A 105 -18.58 14.47 22.19
N GLY A 106 -17.81 14.87 23.20
CA GLY A 106 -17.41 13.97 24.31
C GLY A 106 -18.61 13.30 25.01
N LYS A 107 -19.70 14.04 25.20
CA LYS A 107 -20.98 13.55 25.78
C LYS A 107 -21.68 12.44 24.95
N ASN A 108 -21.27 12.23 23.71
CA ASN A 108 -21.81 11.23 22.77
C ASN A 108 -20.90 9.99 22.66
N ARG A 109 -19.77 9.95 23.37
CA ARG A 109 -18.79 8.84 23.34
C ARG A 109 -18.95 7.94 24.58
N PRO A 110 -18.41 6.69 24.56
CA PRO A 110 -18.44 5.77 25.70
C PRO A 110 -17.63 6.24 26.92
N HIS A 111 -17.68 5.47 28.00
CA HIS A 111 -16.74 5.61 29.11
C HIS A 111 -15.30 5.22 28.67
N ILE A 112 -14.30 5.97 29.14
CA ILE A 112 -12.88 5.72 28.86
C ILE A 112 -12.31 4.75 29.89
N TYR A 113 -11.89 3.58 29.44
CA TYR A 113 -11.32 2.54 30.29
C TYR A 113 -9.85 2.83 30.61
N VAL A 114 -9.58 3.34 31.81
CA VAL A 114 -8.21 3.65 32.27
C VAL A 114 -7.45 2.44 32.84
N SER A 115 -8.17 1.49 33.45
CA SER A 115 -7.58 0.38 34.21
C SER A 115 -7.53 -0.96 33.47
N VAL A 116 -8.26 -1.11 32.35
CA VAL A 116 -8.41 -2.43 31.69
C VAL A 116 -7.10 -2.91 31.06
N LEU A 117 -6.36 -2.06 30.34
CA LEU A 117 -5.09 -2.46 29.73
C LEU A 117 -3.99 -2.72 30.78
N PRO A 118 -3.79 -1.88 31.82
CA PRO A 118 -2.94 -2.23 32.97
C PRO A 118 -3.32 -3.57 33.62
N ALA A 119 -4.60 -3.81 33.88
CA ALA A 119 -5.06 -5.04 34.53
C ALA A 119 -4.78 -6.28 33.66
N LEU A 120 -5.09 -6.21 32.36
CA LEU A 120 -4.79 -7.30 31.43
C LEU A 120 -3.28 -7.53 31.26
N GLU A 121 -2.47 -6.48 31.26
CA GLU A 121 -1.00 -6.63 31.17
C GLU A 121 -0.43 -7.36 32.39
N ASN A 122 -0.83 -6.96 33.61
CA ASN A 122 -0.45 -7.65 34.85
C ASN A 122 -0.95 -9.11 34.87
N ILE A 123 -2.17 -9.39 34.40
CA ILE A 123 -2.75 -10.74 34.38
C ILE A 123 -2.05 -11.65 33.35
N LEU A 124 -1.70 -11.14 32.17
CA LEU A 124 -1.17 -11.93 31.05
C LEU A 124 0.36 -12.07 31.08
N TYR A 125 1.09 -11.10 31.64
CA TYR A 125 2.56 -11.06 31.60
C TYR A 125 3.20 -10.97 33.01
N GLY A 126 2.40 -10.89 34.07
CA GLY A 126 2.84 -10.96 35.47
C GLY A 126 3.28 -9.63 36.11
N ASP A 127 3.49 -8.59 35.31
CA ASP A 127 3.84 -7.22 35.74
C ASP A 127 3.50 -6.23 34.60
N ASN A 128 3.53 -4.92 34.88
CA ASN A 128 3.37 -3.86 33.89
C ASN A 128 4.67 -3.72 33.04
N LEU A 129 4.82 -4.62 32.07
CA LEU A 129 5.97 -4.73 31.15
C LEU A 129 6.32 -3.38 30.50
N SER A 130 5.30 -2.62 30.11
CA SER A 130 5.41 -1.31 29.49
C SER A 130 6.06 -0.30 30.43
N VAL A 131 5.65 -0.29 31.70
CA VAL A 131 6.27 0.52 32.77
C VAL A 131 7.71 0.10 33.05
N ILE A 132 8.01 -1.20 33.05
CA ILE A 132 9.38 -1.72 33.23
C ILE A 132 10.30 -1.24 32.09
N ILE A 133 9.85 -1.36 30.85
CA ILE A 133 10.63 -0.97 29.65
C ILE A 133 10.88 0.54 29.64
N ALA A 134 9.87 1.35 29.98
CA ALA A 134 9.96 2.81 30.02
C ALA A 134 10.79 3.36 31.19
N LYS A 135 11.02 2.58 32.26
CA LYS A 135 11.72 3.02 33.48
C LYS A 135 13.17 3.49 33.28
N HIS A 136 13.87 2.96 32.26
CA HIS A 136 15.32 3.17 32.08
C HIS A 136 15.64 3.83 30.74
N THR A 137 15.39 5.13 30.63
CA THR A 137 15.55 5.94 29.41
C THR A 137 16.97 6.47 29.19
N ASN A 138 17.42 6.56 27.93
CA ASN A 138 18.60 7.33 27.55
C ASN A 138 18.54 7.75 26.06
N ILE A 139 19.40 8.69 25.65
CA ILE A 139 19.41 9.26 24.29
C ILE A 139 19.55 8.19 23.19
N VAL A 140 20.36 7.14 23.41
CA VAL A 140 20.54 6.05 22.43
C VAL A 140 19.23 5.26 22.25
N LYS A 141 18.58 4.89 23.36
CA LYS A 141 17.26 4.24 23.32
C LYS A 141 16.17 5.16 22.75
N ASP A 142 16.22 6.46 23.04
CA ASP A 142 15.28 7.45 22.50
C ASP A 142 15.38 7.50 20.97
N ILE A 143 16.58 7.64 20.41
CA ILE A 143 16.79 7.60 18.95
C ILE A 143 16.38 6.24 18.37
N LEU A 144 16.75 5.12 19.02
CA LEU A 144 16.38 3.78 18.56
C LEU A 144 14.87 3.50 18.60
N ALA A 145 14.11 4.13 19.49
CA ALA A 145 12.65 4.02 19.50
C ALA A 145 11.98 5.02 18.54
N TRP A 146 12.58 6.19 18.38
CA TRP A 146 12.11 7.23 17.47
C TRP A 146 12.21 6.82 15.99
N LEU A 147 13.20 6.03 15.58
CA LEU A 147 13.29 5.54 14.20
C LEU A 147 12.05 4.74 13.75
N PRO A 148 11.65 3.63 14.41
CA PRO A 148 10.45 2.89 14.03
C PRO A 148 9.16 3.67 14.29
N TYR A 149 9.04 4.33 15.45
CA TYR A 149 7.79 4.95 15.90
C TYR A 149 7.57 6.36 15.35
N GLY A 150 8.59 7.20 15.32
CA GLY A 150 8.50 8.60 14.89
C GLY A 150 8.66 8.83 13.38
N VAL A 151 9.23 7.87 12.64
CA VAL A 151 9.57 8.03 11.22
C VAL A 151 9.11 6.85 10.35
N ILE A 152 9.64 5.64 10.57
CA ILE A 152 9.53 4.54 9.60
C ILE A 152 8.09 4.06 9.42
N HIS A 153 7.27 3.97 10.48
CA HIS A 153 5.91 3.43 10.34
C HIS A 153 5.01 4.27 9.43
N PHE A 154 5.30 5.58 9.27
CA PHE A 154 4.56 6.45 8.35
C PHE A 154 4.92 6.20 6.88
N THR A 155 6.17 5.85 6.59
CA THR A 155 6.66 5.65 5.21
C THR A 155 6.54 4.19 4.75
N LEU A 156 6.63 3.24 5.68
CA LEU A 156 6.65 1.81 5.37
C LEU A 156 5.43 1.32 4.58
N PRO A 157 4.16 1.76 4.82
CA PRO A 157 3.01 1.32 4.02
C PRO A 157 3.14 1.65 2.53
N PHE A 158 3.77 2.77 2.19
CA PHE A 158 4.03 3.18 0.80
C PHE A 158 5.17 2.34 0.19
N LEU A 159 6.25 2.11 0.95
CA LEU A 159 7.36 1.25 0.52
C LEU A 159 6.92 -0.21 0.33
N THR A 160 6.08 -0.73 1.23
CA THR A 160 5.44 -2.04 1.12
C THR A 160 4.52 -2.11 -0.10
N SER A 161 3.71 -1.07 -0.35
CA SER A 161 2.85 -1.00 -1.54
C SER A 161 3.67 -1.06 -2.84
N ALA A 162 4.75 -0.27 -2.94
CA ALA A 162 5.65 -0.26 -4.08
C ALA A 162 6.41 -1.59 -4.24
N GLY A 163 6.87 -2.19 -3.14
CA GLY A 163 7.55 -3.48 -3.13
C GLY A 163 6.65 -4.65 -3.53
N LEU A 164 5.40 -4.69 -3.02
CA LEU A 164 4.41 -5.70 -3.41
C LEU A 164 4.00 -5.55 -4.88
N TRP A 165 3.93 -4.33 -5.41
CA TRP A 165 3.76 -4.10 -6.84
C TRP A 165 4.97 -4.61 -7.64
N TRP A 166 6.20 -4.23 -7.28
CA TRP A 166 7.39 -4.57 -8.06
C TRP A 166 7.78 -6.06 -8.03
N TYR A 167 7.76 -6.67 -6.84
CA TYR A 167 8.23 -8.06 -6.63
C TYR A 167 7.09 -9.10 -6.64
N GLY A 168 5.84 -8.68 -6.47
CA GLY A 168 4.70 -9.59 -6.35
C GLY A 168 3.87 -9.75 -7.63
N PRO A 169 3.14 -10.87 -7.76
CA PRO A 169 2.26 -11.14 -8.90
C PRO A 169 1.15 -10.08 -9.05
N PRO A 170 0.57 -9.90 -10.26
CA PRO A 170 -0.65 -9.12 -10.47
C PRO A 170 -1.75 -9.39 -9.44
N GLY A 171 -2.56 -8.37 -9.12
CA GLY A 171 -3.61 -8.46 -8.10
C GLY A 171 -3.15 -8.32 -6.63
N ILE A 172 -1.89 -8.57 -6.27
CA ILE A 172 -1.46 -8.58 -4.84
C ILE A 172 -1.64 -7.23 -4.13
N LEU A 173 -1.38 -6.12 -4.82
CA LEU A 173 -1.49 -4.77 -4.25
C LEU A 173 -2.96 -4.40 -3.93
N PRO A 174 -3.93 -4.59 -4.84
CA PRO A 174 -5.36 -4.47 -4.51
C PRO A 174 -5.82 -5.30 -3.30
N VAL A 175 -5.25 -6.47 -3.07
CA VAL A 175 -5.57 -7.32 -1.90
C VAL A 175 -4.94 -6.75 -0.62
N PHE A 176 -3.66 -6.36 -0.67
CA PHE A 176 -2.98 -5.67 0.44
C PHE A 176 -3.72 -4.39 0.86
N SER A 177 -4.03 -3.50 -0.09
CA SER A 177 -4.66 -2.21 0.20
C SER A 177 -6.02 -2.35 0.87
N LYS A 178 -6.87 -3.28 0.40
CA LYS A 178 -8.15 -3.59 1.06
C LYS A 178 -7.94 -4.11 2.47
N SER A 179 -7.03 -5.07 2.65
CA SER A 179 -6.78 -5.71 3.96
C SER A 179 -6.21 -4.71 4.97
N PHE A 180 -5.24 -3.89 4.55
CA PHE A 180 -4.64 -2.82 5.34
C PHE A 180 -5.67 -1.75 5.71
N GLY A 181 -6.51 -1.34 4.76
CA GLY A 181 -7.58 -0.36 5.00
C GLY A 181 -8.65 -0.87 5.96
N TYR A 182 -9.17 -2.09 5.76
CA TYR A 182 -10.20 -2.65 6.64
C TYR A 182 -9.66 -2.97 8.04
N MET A 183 -8.45 -3.51 8.18
CA MET A 183 -7.81 -3.74 9.48
C MET A 183 -7.75 -2.44 10.30
N ASN A 184 -7.26 -1.36 9.68
CA ASN A 184 -7.17 -0.06 10.34
C ASN A 184 -8.55 0.58 10.59
N LEU A 185 -9.50 0.45 9.65
CA LEU A 185 -10.86 0.95 9.79
C LEU A 185 -11.59 0.30 10.97
N VAL A 186 -11.54 -1.03 11.08
CA VAL A 186 -12.12 -1.77 12.22
C VAL A 186 -11.37 -1.44 13.51
N GLY A 187 -10.05 -1.26 13.47
CA GLY A 187 -9.27 -0.78 14.62
C GLY A 187 -9.75 0.57 15.16
N VAL A 188 -9.96 1.58 14.30
CA VAL A 188 -10.49 2.90 14.71
C VAL A 188 -11.93 2.82 15.18
N LEU A 189 -12.75 1.94 14.60
CA LEU A 189 -14.11 1.69 15.09
C LEU A 189 -14.09 1.06 16.49
N THR A 190 -13.19 0.11 16.76
CA THR A 190 -12.98 -0.45 18.10
C THR A 190 -12.52 0.63 19.08
N GLN A 191 -11.57 1.49 18.71
CA GLN A 191 -11.11 2.60 19.55
C GLN A 191 -12.21 3.64 19.85
N LEU A 192 -13.24 3.75 19.00
CA LEU A 192 -14.41 4.60 19.23
C LEU A 192 -15.43 3.98 20.20
N ILE A 193 -15.68 2.68 20.12
CA ILE A 193 -16.67 1.98 20.99
C ILE A 193 -16.06 1.47 22.31
N PHE A 194 -14.74 1.26 22.34
CA PHE A 194 -13.98 0.76 23.48
C PHE A 194 -12.69 1.60 23.70
N PRO A 195 -12.85 2.89 24.05
CA PRO A 195 -11.72 3.80 24.23
C PRO A 195 -10.94 3.44 25.49
N CYS A 196 -9.62 3.28 25.35
CA CYS A 196 -8.71 2.88 26.43
C CYS A 196 -7.54 3.86 26.53
N SER A 197 -7.09 4.17 27.76
CA SER A 197 -5.94 5.05 27.96
C SER A 197 -4.61 4.34 27.69
N PRO A 198 -3.62 5.00 27.06
CA PRO A 198 -2.25 4.49 26.89
C PRO A 198 -1.38 4.69 28.16
N PRO A 199 -0.18 4.09 28.26
CA PRO A 199 0.67 4.16 29.45
C PRO A 199 1.04 5.57 29.93
N TRP A 200 1.21 6.55 29.02
CA TRP A 200 1.50 7.93 29.43
C TRP A 200 0.39 8.53 30.32
N TYR A 201 -0.86 8.06 30.19
CA TYR A 201 -1.96 8.57 31.02
C TYR A 201 -1.76 8.19 32.48
N GLU A 202 -1.40 6.92 32.75
CA GLU A 202 -1.06 6.43 34.08
C GLU A 202 0.11 7.22 34.69
N TYR A 203 1.14 7.50 33.91
CA TYR A 203 2.29 8.30 34.36
C TYR A 203 1.97 9.78 34.66
N THR A 204 1.04 10.40 33.92
CA THR A 204 0.72 11.83 34.08
C THR A 204 -0.37 12.08 35.12
N TYR A 205 -1.34 11.16 35.26
CA TYR A 205 -2.55 11.37 36.08
C TYR A 205 -2.78 10.29 37.16
N GLY A 206 -2.11 9.14 37.09
CA GLY A 206 -2.30 8.01 38.01
C GLY A 206 -3.53 7.14 37.70
N MET A 207 -3.45 5.83 37.96
CA MET A 207 -4.50 4.85 37.62
C MET A 207 -5.91 5.16 38.16
N ASN A 208 -6.01 5.91 39.27
CA ASN A 208 -7.29 6.17 39.95
C ASN A 208 -7.98 7.46 39.48
N THR A 209 -7.38 8.22 38.55
CA THR A 209 -7.99 9.44 38.00
C THR A 209 -8.91 9.08 36.83
N PRO A 210 -10.18 9.52 36.85
CA PRO A 210 -11.08 9.33 35.70
C PRO A 210 -10.61 10.15 34.48
N ALA A 211 -10.59 9.52 33.30
CA ALA A 211 -10.27 10.20 32.06
C ALA A 211 -11.50 10.92 31.47
N GLU A 212 -11.28 12.10 30.88
CA GLU A 212 -12.30 12.91 30.21
C GLU A 212 -11.90 13.27 28.78
N TYR A 213 -12.88 13.42 27.88
CA TYR A 213 -12.65 13.88 26.49
C TYR A 213 -12.24 15.35 26.36
N THR A 214 -12.16 16.08 27.47
CA THR A 214 -11.57 17.42 27.59
C THR A 214 -10.04 17.39 27.67
N MET A 215 -9.45 16.23 28.01
CA MET A 215 -8.01 16.08 28.22
C MET A 215 -7.27 16.06 26.88
N PRO A 216 -6.18 16.84 26.71
CA PRO A 216 -5.38 16.83 25.49
C PRO A 216 -4.57 15.54 25.36
N GLY A 217 -4.16 15.21 24.14
CA GLY A 217 -3.17 14.17 23.90
C GLY A 217 -1.77 14.59 24.35
N HIS A 218 -0.98 13.62 24.79
CA HIS A 218 0.36 13.84 25.32
C HIS A 218 1.40 13.07 24.47
N PRO A 219 2.59 13.64 24.18
CA PRO A 219 3.61 13.00 23.34
C PRO A 219 4.36 11.84 24.02
N GLY A 220 3.99 11.44 25.24
CA GLY A 220 4.64 10.36 25.98
C GLY A 220 6.16 10.54 26.05
N GLY A 221 6.91 9.48 25.72
CA GLY A 221 8.36 9.52 25.64
C GLY A 221 8.95 10.41 24.53
N LEU A 222 8.17 10.79 23.50
CA LEU A 222 8.65 11.64 22.41
C LEU A 222 8.92 13.10 22.84
N ALA A 223 8.43 13.53 24.00
CA ALA A 223 8.87 14.79 24.61
C ALA A 223 10.41 14.87 24.77
N ARG A 224 11.09 13.72 24.92
CA ARG A 224 12.57 13.65 24.96
C ARG A 224 13.20 13.87 23.58
N ILE A 225 12.52 13.50 22.49
CA ILE A 225 12.95 13.72 21.10
C ILE A 225 12.76 15.19 20.71
N ASP A 226 11.61 15.77 21.03
CA ASP A 226 11.36 17.20 20.87
C ASP A 226 12.45 18.02 21.58
N LYS A 227 12.74 17.68 22.85
CA LYS A 227 13.83 18.30 23.61
C LYS A 227 15.23 18.06 23.01
N LEU A 228 15.48 16.90 22.41
CA LEU A 228 16.79 16.55 21.81
C LEU A 228 17.08 17.35 20.54
N PHE A 229 16.06 17.62 19.72
CA PHE A 229 16.19 18.38 18.47
C PHE A 229 15.84 19.87 18.59
N GLY A 230 15.34 20.32 19.75
CA GLY A 230 14.89 21.70 19.95
C GLY A 230 13.57 22.01 19.24
N THR A 231 12.72 21.00 19.03
CA THR A 231 11.45 21.08 18.32
C THR A 231 10.26 20.91 19.27
N ASP A 232 9.06 21.20 18.79
CA ASP A 232 7.78 20.90 19.46
C ASP A 232 6.85 20.07 18.57
N THR A 233 7.43 19.36 17.60
CA THR A 233 6.73 18.60 16.55
C THR A 233 5.81 17.55 17.15
N TYR A 234 6.34 16.66 18.01
CA TYR A 234 5.53 15.58 18.57
C TYR A 234 4.54 16.11 19.61
N THR A 235 4.95 17.10 20.40
CA THR A 235 4.08 17.80 21.36
C THR A 235 2.85 18.38 20.65
N LYS A 236 3.02 19.12 19.55
CA LYS A 236 1.91 19.62 18.72
C LYS A 236 1.07 18.50 18.10
N THR A 237 1.70 17.49 17.51
CA THR A 237 1.01 16.38 16.83
C THR A 237 0.13 15.58 17.80
N PHE A 238 0.64 15.22 18.98
CA PHE A 238 -0.13 14.43 19.95
C PHE A 238 -1.19 15.26 20.67
N SER A 239 -0.92 16.52 21.03
CA SER A 239 -1.94 17.42 21.58
C SER A 239 -3.09 17.69 20.59
N GLY A 240 -2.82 17.68 19.29
CA GLY A 240 -3.81 17.81 18.22
C GLY A 240 -4.47 16.50 17.74
N SER A 241 -4.26 15.38 18.44
CA SER A 241 -4.80 14.07 18.03
C SER A 241 -6.34 14.05 18.02
N PRO A 242 -7.00 13.52 16.96
CA PRO A 242 -8.45 13.25 16.96
C PRO A 242 -8.92 12.27 18.05
N MET A 243 -7.99 11.46 18.56
CA MET A 243 -8.24 10.29 19.37
C MET A 243 -7.13 10.14 20.40
N VAL A 244 -7.39 10.62 21.62
CA VAL A 244 -6.46 10.60 22.76
C VAL A 244 -6.43 9.22 23.42
N PHE A 245 -7.61 8.62 23.60
CA PHE A 245 -7.81 7.35 24.33
C PHE A 245 -8.06 6.18 23.34
N GLY A 246 -7.18 6.06 22.35
CA GLY A 246 -7.24 5.04 21.29
C GLY A 246 -6.18 3.94 21.41
N ALA A 247 -5.80 3.54 22.63
CA ALA A 247 -4.72 2.57 22.82
C ALA A 247 -5.04 1.19 22.22
N PHE A 248 -6.24 0.66 22.46
CA PHE A 248 -6.64 -0.68 22.00
C PHE A 248 -7.57 -0.65 20.77
N PRO A 249 -7.29 -1.43 19.71
CA PRO A 249 -6.05 -2.17 19.43
C PRO A 249 -4.95 -1.25 18.90
N SER A 250 -3.68 -1.65 18.99
CA SER A 250 -2.57 -0.85 18.47
C SER A 250 -2.47 -0.90 16.94
N LEU A 251 -2.78 0.21 16.27
CA LEU A 251 -2.62 0.33 14.81
C LEU A 251 -1.14 0.25 14.38
N HIS A 252 -0.19 0.65 15.22
CA HIS A 252 1.25 0.49 14.95
C HIS A 252 1.61 -0.99 14.79
N SER A 253 1.13 -1.83 15.71
CA SER A 253 1.30 -3.28 15.64
C SER A 253 0.59 -3.89 14.42
N GLY A 254 -0.70 -3.54 14.22
CA GLY A 254 -1.48 -4.05 13.10
C GLY A 254 -0.81 -3.74 11.76
N CYS A 255 -0.42 -2.47 11.54
CA CYS A 255 0.31 -2.05 10.35
C CYS A 255 1.61 -2.83 10.17
N ALA A 256 2.42 -3.03 11.22
CA ALA A 256 3.69 -3.75 11.11
C ALA A 256 3.50 -5.25 10.79
N ILE A 257 2.50 -5.89 11.39
CA ILE A 257 2.22 -7.31 11.20
C ILE A 257 1.56 -7.58 9.84
N ILE A 258 0.59 -6.78 9.40
CA ILE A 258 -0.05 -7.02 8.10
C ILE A 258 0.93 -6.81 6.93
N GLN A 259 1.81 -5.81 7.02
CA GLN A 259 2.91 -5.65 6.07
C GLN A 259 3.87 -6.85 6.12
N THR A 260 4.23 -7.31 7.32
CA THR A 260 5.05 -8.52 7.51
C THR A 260 4.42 -9.75 6.85
N LEU A 261 3.11 -9.97 7.01
CA LEU A 261 2.39 -11.12 6.42
C LEU A 261 2.40 -11.06 4.88
N PHE A 262 2.05 -9.94 4.26
CA PHE A 262 2.05 -9.80 2.80
C PHE A 262 3.46 -9.87 2.19
N ILE A 263 4.48 -9.24 2.82
CA ILE A 263 5.88 -9.37 2.37
C ILE A 263 6.37 -10.82 2.55
N SER A 264 5.94 -11.51 3.61
CA SER A 264 6.28 -12.92 3.89
C SER A 264 5.56 -13.93 2.99
N HIS A 265 4.49 -13.53 2.29
CA HIS A 265 3.84 -14.29 1.22
C HIS A 265 4.66 -14.21 -0.07
N VAL A 266 4.97 -13.00 -0.53
CA VAL A 266 5.72 -12.75 -1.79
C VAL A 266 7.20 -13.13 -1.66
N ILE A 267 7.85 -12.80 -0.54
CA ILE A 267 9.28 -13.03 -0.29
C ILE A 267 9.47 -13.81 1.02
N PRO A 268 9.22 -15.13 1.07
CA PRO A 268 9.34 -15.94 2.30
C PRO A 268 10.69 -15.84 3.04
N LYS A 269 11.78 -15.47 2.35
CA LYS A 269 13.11 -15.28 2.95
C LYS A 269 13.25 -14.01 3.79
N SER A 270 12.34 -13.03 3.64
CA SER A 270 12.35 -11.76 4.38
C SER A 270 11.93 -11.88 5.85
N ARG A 271 11.22 -12.97 6.19
CA ARG A 271 10.55 -13.19 7.49
C ARG A 271 11.39 -12.76 8.72
N PRO A 272 12.68 -13.13 8.87
CA PRO A 272 13.44 -12.73 10.06
C PRO A 272 13.58 -11.21 10.21
N ILE A 273 13.76 -10.48 9.10
CA ILE A 273 13.92 -9.02 9.08
C ILE A 273 12.57 -8.33 9.34
N CYS A 274 11.48 -8.83 8.73
CA CYS A 274 10.14 -8.29 8.95
C CYS A 274 9.68 -8.48 10.40
N PHE A 275 9.83 -9.68 10.96
CA PHE A 275 9.49 -9.92 12.37
C PHE A 275 10.43 -9.18 13.35
N ALA A 276 11.70 -8.99 13.02
CA ALA A 276 12.59 -8.12 13.80
C ALA A 276 12.09 -6.67 13.81
N TYR A 277 11.58 -6.13 12.70
CA TYR A 277 10.92 -4.81 12.68
C TYR A 277 9.66 -4.77 13.54
N VAL A 278 8.80 -5.81 13.51
CA VAL A 278 7.61 -5.89 14.38
C VAL A 278 8.02 -5.82 15.86
N MET A 279 9.02 -6.60 16.29
CA MET A 279 9.50 -6.55 17.67
C MET A 279 10.15 -5.20 18.02
N TRP A 280 10.84 -4.56 17.07
CA TRP A 280 11.47 -3.25 17.26
C TRP A 280 10.43 -2.13 17.44
N ILE A 281 9.36 -2.09 16.64
CA ILE A 281 8.28 -1.12 16.82
C ILE A 281 7.44 -1.42 18.06
N TRP A 282 7.17 -2.69 18.40
CA TRP A 282 6.50 -3.06 19.65
C TRP A 282 7.25 -2.53 20.88
N TRP A 283 8.56 -2.80 20.96
CA TRP A 283 9.42 -2.25 22.01
C TRP A 283 9.40 -0.72 22.03
N ALA A 284 9.45 -0.07 20.86
CA ALA A 284 9.43 1.39 20.76
C ALA A 284 8.11 2.00 21.26
N CYS A 285 6.96 1.39 20.96
CA CYS A 285 5.66 1.86 21.41
C CYS A 285 5.52 1.83 22.95
N MET A 286 6.02 0.76 23.60
CA MET A 286 6.06 0.63 25.06
C MET A 286 7.08 1.59 25.68
N TYR A 287 8.31 1.65 25.15
CA TYR A 287 9.38 2.54 25.64
C TYR A 287 9.06 4.03 25.51
N LEU A 288 8.26 4.41 24.51
CA LEU A 288 7.73 5.76 24.33
C LEU A 288 6.38 5.98 25.04
N THR A 289 5.93 5.03 25.87
CA THR A 289 4.72 5.08 26.71
C THR A 289 3.40 5.32 25.97
N HIS A 290 3.29 4.86 24.72
CA HIS A 290 2.09 5.04 23.89
C HIS A 290 1.17 3.81 23.79
N HIS A 291 1.66 2.61 24.08
CA HIS A 291 0.91 1.34 23.95
C HIS A 291 1.33 0.34 25.03
N TYR A 292 0.38 -0.50 25.44
CA TYR A 292 0.60 -1.67 26.28
C TYR A 292 0.90 -2.91 25.43
N MET A 293 1.62 -3.89 25.97
CA MET A 293 1.88 -5.17 25.30
C MET A 293 0.61 -5.89 24.88
N VAL A 294 -0.45 -5.82 25.69
CA VAL A 294 -1.76 -6.42 25.36
C VAL A 294 -2.43 -5.76 24.15
N ASP A 295 -2.31 -4.45 23.96
CA ASP A 295 -2.90 -3.75 22.80
C ASP A 295 -2.05 -3.90 21.53
N LEU A 296 -0.73 -4.08 21.67
CA LEU A 296 0.17 -4.52 20.59
C LEU A 296 -0.22 -5.92 20.10
N VAL A 297 -0.45 -6.88 21.00
CA VAL A 297 -0.95 -8.22 20.63
C VAL A 297 -2.34 -8.13 20.00
N GLY A 298 -3.24 -7.30 20.53
CA GLY A 298 -4.57 -7.04 19.95
C GLY A 298 -4.52 -6.50 18.52
N GLY A 299 -3.62 -5.54 18.24
CA GLY A 299 -3.36 -5.06 16.88
C GLY A 299 -2.82 -6.13 15.94
N GLY A 300 -1.94 -7.01 16.45
CA GLY A 300 -1.44 -8.16 15.70
C GLY A 300 -2.53 -9.17 15.34
N PHE A 301 -3.47 -9.42 16.25
CA PHE A 301 -4.63 -10.27 15.98
C PHE A 301 -5.51 -9.70 14.87
N TYR A 302 -5.77 -8.38 14.86
CA TYR A 302 -6.53 -7.72 13.79
C TYR A 302 -5.84 -7.87 12.42
N ALA A 303 -4.50 -7.76 12.37
CA ALA A 303 -3.73 -7.99 11.15
C ALA A 303 -3.80 -9.43 10.65
N VAL A 304 -3.72 -10.42 11.55
CA VAL A 304 -3.84 -11.85 11.21
C VAL A 304 -5.24 -12.17 10.68
N VAL A 305 -6.30 -11.68 11.33
CA VAL A 305 -7.68 -11.86 10.86
C VAL A 305 -7.89 -11.21 9.49
N ALA A 306 -7.44 -9.96 9.30
CA ALA A 306 -7.57 -9.27 8.01
C ALA A 306 -6.80 -9.96 6.87
N PHE A 307 -5.63 -10.55 7.16
CA PHE A 307 -4.88 -11.37 6.22
C PHE A 307 -5.57 -12.71 5.92
N TRP A 308 -6.16 -13.36 6.93
CA TRP A 308 -6.91 -14.61 6.76
C TRP A 308 -8.19 -14.41 5.94
N CYS A 309 -8.96 -13.35 6.19
CA CYS A 309 -10.12 -12.99 5.37
C CYS A 309 -9.75 -12.62 3.92
N ALA A 310 -8.47 -12.32 3.65
CA ALA A 310 -7.95 -12.05 2.31
C ALA A 310 -7.35 -13.28 1.62
N TRP A 311 -7.23 -14.43 2.32
CA TRP A 311 -6.45 -15.58 1.90
C TRP A 311 -6.86 -16.15 0.54
N ASP A 312 -8.17 -16.36 0.32
CA ASP A 312 -8.69 -16.91 -0.94
C ASP A 312 -8.57 -15.95 -2.13
N TYR A 313 -8.25 -14.68 -1.87
CA TYR A 313 -7.95 -13.66 -2.87
C TYR A 313 -6.45 -13.45 -3.11
N LEU A 314 -5.56 -14.13 -2.36
CA LEU A 314 -4.12 -13.99 -2.54
C LEU A 314 -3.67 -14.65 -3.86
N PRO A 315 -3.04 -13.91 -4.79
CA PRO A 315 -2.47 -14.50 -6.00
C PRO A 315 -1.31 -15.47 -5.68
N SER A 316 -1.15 -16.47 -6.55
CA SER A 316 -0.10 -17.48 -6.46
C SER A 316 1.29 -16.89 -6.71
N VAL A 317 2.23 -17.20 -5.81
CA VAL A 317 3.63 -16.74 -5.86
C VAL A 317 4.49 -17.82 -6.50
N ASN A 318 5.10 -17.52 -7.65
CA ASN A 318 6.05 -18.40 -8.32
C ASN A 318 7.48 -18.06 -7.86
N LYS A 319 8.23 -19.07 -7.40
CA LYS A 319 9.61 -18.94 -6.92
C LYS A 319 10.63 -18.62 -8.02
N HIS A 320 10.26 -18.83 -9.29
CA HIS A 320 11.11 -18.54 -10.45
C HIS A 320 11.00 -17.08 -10.90
N CYS A 321 9.85 -16.43 -10.66
CA CYS A 321 9.61 -15.03 -10.96
C CYS A 321 10.22 -14.14 -9.88
N ARG A 322 11.12 -13.24 -10.28
CA ARG A 322 11.84 -12.29 -9.42
C ARG A 322 11.14 -10.94 -9.33
N ASN A 323 10.35 -10.56 -10.35
CA ASN A 323 9.67 -9.28 -10.46
C ASN A 323 8.36 -9.39 -11.26
N ARG A 324 7.55 -8.33 -11.28
CA ARG A 324 6.26 -8.26 -11.95
C ARG A 324 6.29 -8.64 -13.43
N TRP A 325 7.32 -8.25 -14.18
CA TRP A 325 7.40 -8.57 -15.61
C TRP A 325 7.58 -10.07 -15.84
N ASP A 326 8.26 -10.78 -14.95
CA ASP A 326 8.44 -12.24 -15.05
C ASP A 326 7.09 -12.96 -14.92
N TYR A 327 6.25 -12.56 -13.95
CA TYR A 327 4.88 -13.09 -13.78
C TYR A 327 3.98 -12.85 -14.98
N ILE A 328 4.20 -11.74 -15.70
CA ILE A 328 3.38 -11.36 -16.85
C ILE A 328 3.88 -12.08 -18.11
N LYS A 329 5.20 -12.24 -18.29
CA LYS A 329 5.76 -13.12 -19.33
C LYS A 329 5.35 -14.58 -19.11
N GLU A 330 5.34 -15.07 -17.86
CA GLU A 330 4.80 -16.39 -17.49
C GLU A 330 3.33 -16.52 -17.93
N LYS A 331 2.45 -15.62 -17.48
CA LYS A 331 1.02 -15.71 -17.83
C LYS A 331 0.76 -15.57 -19.34
N ASN A 332 1.48 -14.70 -20.04
CA ASN A 332 1.35 -14.58 -21.49
C ASN A 332 1.82 -15.84 -22.23
N SER A 333 2.86 -16.53 -21.74
CA SER A 333 3.33 -17.79 -22.31
C SER A 333 2.35 -18.97 -22.14
N VAL A 334 1.42 -18.87 -21.19
CA VAL A 334 0.32 -19.84 -21.01
C VAL A 334 -0.91 -19.49 -21.86
N LEU A 335 -1.07 -18.21 -22.24
CA LEU A 335 -2.19 -17.73 -23.07
C LEU A 335 -1.94 -17.88 -24.58
N LEU A 336 -0.67 -17.93 -25.00
CA LEU A 336 -0.29 -18.29 -26.36
C LEU A 336 -0.31 -19.83 -26.50
N PRO A 337 -1.12 -20.41 -27.41
CA PRO A 337 -1.05 -21.85 -27.67
C PRO A 337 0.35 -22.20 -28.20
N THR A 338 1.03 -23.12 -27.53
CA THR A 338 2.19 -23.79 -28.13
C THR A 338 1.69 -24.65 -29.29
N ASP A 339 2.07 -24.30 -30.52
CA ASP A 339 1.62 -24.95 -31.77
C ASP A 339 2.28 -26.34 -32.00
N ASN A 340 2.46 -27.10 -30.91
CA ASN A 340 2.98 -28.45 -30.89
C ASN A 340 1.99 -29.35 -30.16
N ASN A 341 1.62 -30.46 -30.79
CA ASN A 341 0.84 -31.51 -30.14
C ASN A 341 1.61 -32.09 -28.96
N ASP A 342 1.12 -31.90 -27.73
CA ASP A 342 1.25 -32.90 -26.68
C ASP A 342 0.14 -32.77 -25.63
N ASN A 343 -0.42 -33.91 -25.21
CA ASN A 343 -1.64 -33.96 -24.38
C ASN A 343 -1.35 -33.75 -22.89
N VAL A 344 -1.01 -32.53 -22.49
CA VAL A 344 -0.87 -32.14 -21.08
C VAL A 344 -2.19 -31.61 -20.54
N ASN A 345 -2.89 -32.41 -19.72
CA ASN A 345 -4.09 -32.00 -18.98
C ASN A 345 -3.76 -31.00 -17.85
N LEU A 346 -3.38 -29.77 -18.22
CA LEU A 346 -3.34 -28.64 -17.31
C LEU A 346 -4.76 -28.15 -17.04
N LEU A 347 -5.39 -28.73 -16.01
CA LEU A 347 -6.65 -28.25 -15.42
C LEU A 347 -6.42 -26.88 -14.76
N PHE A 348 -6.40 -25.83 -15.58
CA PHE A 348 -6.18 -24.47 -15.17
C PHE A 348 -7.53 -23.74 -15.02
N ASP A 349 -7.87 -23.41 -13.78
CA ASP A 349 -9.12 -22.75 -13.42
C ASP A 349 -9.08 -21.26 -13.79
N SER A 350 -9.51 -20.95 -15.01
CA SER A 350 -9.59 -19.58 -15.51
C SER A 350 -10.59 -18.69 -14.77
N SER A 351 -11.53 -19.26 -14.00
CA SER A 351 -12.54 -18.50 -13.26
C SER A 351 -11.98 -17.64 -12.12
N LYS A 352 -10.72 -17.89 -11.72
CA LYS A 352 -10.02 -17.12 -10.69
C LYS A 352 -9.43 -15.80 -11.18
N PHE A 353 -9.38 -15.56 -12.49
CA PHE A 353 -8.85 -14.31 -13.03
C PHE A 353 -9.93 -13.25 -13.14
N ASN A 354 -9.63 -12.06 -12.63
CA ASN A 354 -10.55 -10.94 -12.61
C ASN A 354 -10.15 -9.95 -13.73
N ASN A 355 -11.11 -9.22 -14.29
CA ASN A 355 -10.88 -8.25 -15.38
C ASN A 355 -9.82 -7.16 -15.03
N ASN A 356 -9.49 -7.02 -13.74
CA ASN A 356 -8.40 -6.16 -13.27
C ASN A 356 -7.00 -6.70 -13.62
N ASP A 357 -6.79 -8.01 -13.74
CA ASP A 357 -5.48 -8.57 -14.09
C ASP A 357 -5.18 -8.33 -15.58
N GLU A 358 -6.21 -8.50 -16.42
CA GLU A 358 -6.13 -8.47 -17.89
C GLU A 358 -5.59 -7.13 -18.42
N TYR A 359 -6.07 -5.99 -17.92
CA TYR A 359 -5.53 -4.67 -18.28
C TYR A 359 -4.22 -4.29 -17.54
N GLU A 360 -3.86 -4.95 -16.42
CA GLU A 360 -2.49 -4.81 -15.88
C GLU A 360 -1.47 -5.52 -16.79
N ILE A 361 -1.88 -6.66 -17.37
CA ILE A 361 -1.13 -7.42 -18.37
C ILE A 361 -1.05 -6.66 -19.69
N GLU A 362 -2.13 -6.03 -20.17
CA GLU A 362 -2.12 -5.24 -21.41
C GLU A 362 -1.05 -4.12 -21.36
N ILE A 363 -1.09 -3.25 -20.33
CA ILE A 363 -0.07 -2.21 -20.12
C ILE A 363 1.35 -2.81 -20.05
N ALA A 364 1.51 -3.89 -19.27
CA ALA A 364 2.81 -4.52 -19.08
C ALA A 364 3.38 -5.16 -20.35
N THR A 365 2.50 -5.70 -21.20
CA THR A 365 2.87 -6.30 -22.49
C THR A 365 3.31 -5.21 -23.44
N THR A 366 2.56 -4.10 -23.57
CA THR A 366 3.00 -2.93 -24.35
C THR A 366 4.32 -2.33 -23.86
N ILE A 367 4.57 -2.31 -22.54
CA ILE A 367 5.86 -1.87 -21.99
C ILE A 367 6.99 -2.85 -22.35
N SER A 368 6.77 -4.17 -22.24
CA SER A 368 7.77 -5.17 -22.63
C SER A 368 8.06 -5.12 -24.13
N GLU A 369 7.03 -5.06 -24.97
CA GLU A 369 7.18 -4.92 -26.42
C GLU A 369 7.95 -3.64 -26.76
N GLY A 370 7.69 -2.54 -26.04
CA GLY A 370 8.45 -1.30 -26.17
C GLY A 370 9.92 -1.41 -25.80
N THR A 371 10.28 -2.15 -24.72
CA THR A 371 11.68 -2.37 -24.35
C THR A 371 12.38 -3.41 -25.21
N ASP A 372 11.69 -4.47 -25.62
CA ASP A 372 12.21 -5.51 -26.51
C ASP A 372 12.42 -4.92 -27.94
N LEU A 373 11.53 -4.06 -28.42
CA LEU A 373 11.70 -3.28 -29.67
C LEU A 373 12.85 -2.26 -29.56
N ALA A 374 12.98 -1.55 -28.44
CA ALA A 374 14.10 -0.63 -28.22
C ALA A 374 15.45 -1.38 -28.18
N ALA A 375 15.49 -2.56 -27.56
CA ALA A 375 16.66 -3.44 -27.55
C ALA A 375 17.02 -3.92 -28.98
N LEU A 376 16.02 -4.29 -29.78
CA LEU A 376 16.20 -4.62 -31.20
C LEU A 376 16.79 -3.44 -32.00
N THR A 377 16.24 -2.23 -31.87
CA THR A 377 16.78 -1.05 -32.58
C THR A 377 18.22 -0.69 -32.16
N ASN A 378 18.57 -0.89 -30.88
CA ASN A 378 19.94 -0.73 -30.42
C ASN A 378 20.85 -1.83 -31.01
N SER A 379 20.38 -3.07 -31.12
CA SER A 379 21.14 -4.15 -31.77
C SER A 379 21.38 -3.90 -33.27
N GLU A 380 20.41 -3.32 -33.99
CA GLU A 380 20.58 -2.94 -35.40
C GLU A 380 21.52 -1.76 -35.61
N SER A 381 21.64 -0.85 -34.64
CA SER A 381 22.70 0.19 -34.67
C SER A 381 24.11 -0.40 -34.48
N SER A 382 24.21 -1.56 -33.80
CA SER A 382 25.49 -2.24 -33.52
C SER A 382 25.95 -3.16 -34.66
N SER A 383 25.06 -3.56 -35.57
CA SER A 383 25.37 -4.53 -36.64
C SER A 383 25.88 -3.91 -37.95
N LYS A 384 25.89 -2.57 -38.08
CA LYS A 384 26.28 -1.85 -39.31
C LYS A 384 27.72 -1.29 -39.29
N SER A 385 28.69 -2.11 -38.86
CA SER A 385 30.12 -1.76 -38.98
C SER A 385 31.02 -3.00 -39.14
N ASN A 386 30.96 -3.67 -40.31
CA ASN A 386 32.02 -4.55 -40.81
C ASN A 386 31.81 -4.90 -42.29
N THR A 387 32.62 -4.33 -43.18
CA THR A 387 32.73 -4.74 -44.61
C THR A 387 34.18 -4.73 -45.07
N SER A 388 34.79 -5.92 -45.00
CA SER A 388 35.90 -6.47 -45.80
C SER A 388 36.61 -5.56 -46.83
N ILE A 389 37.96 -5.56 -46.80
CA ILE A 389 38.80 -5.40 -48.00
C ILE A 389 39.93 -6.45 -47.98
N ASP A 390 39.94 -7.29 -49.02
CA ASP A 390 40.99 -8.21 -49.49
C ASP A 390 40.70 -8.39 -51.00
N THR A 391 41.63 -8.62 -51.93
CA THR A 391 43.12 -8.66 -51.94
C THR A 391 43.59 -7.70 -53.09
N ILE A 392 44.64 -7.82 -53.93
CA ILE A 392 45.69 -8.80 -54.28
C ILE A 392 46.90 -8.02 -54.84
N GLY A 393 48.14 -8.45 -54.55
CA GLY A 393 49.31 -8.06 -55.36
C GLY A 393 50.66 -8.14 -54.63
N GLN A 394 51.60 -8.95 -55.13
CA GLN A 394 52.96 -9.08 -54.60
C GLN A 394 54.01 -8.49 -55.56
N SER A 395 55.09 -7.91 -55.02
CA SER A 395 56.48 -8.21 -55.46
C SER A 395 57.53 -7.68 -54.46
N PHE A 396 58.76 -8.16 -54.59
CA PHE A 396 59.96 -7.82 -53.79
C PHE A 396 60.60 -6.52 -54.33
N HIS A 397 61.44 -5.74 -53.62
CA HIS A 397 62.70 -6.16 -52.98
C HIS A 397 63.26 -5.12 -51.97
N GLU A 398 64.34 -5.47 -51.27
CA GLU A 398 65.18 -4.59 -50.44
C GLU A 398 65.78 -3.38 -51.18
N VAL A 399 66.12 -2.32 -50.44
CA VAL A 399 67.52 -1.86 -50.23
C VAL A 399 67.60 -0.88 -49.04
N LYS A 400 68.69 -0.95 -48.27
CA LYS A 400 69.01 -0.02 -47.16
C LYS A 400 69.72 1.24 -47.69
N LEU A 401 69.63 2.35 -46.95
CA LEU A 401 70.81 3.08 -46.44
C LEU A 401 70.42 4.11 -45.37
N HIS A 402 71.41 4.72 -44.70
CA HIS A 402 71.28 5.42 -43.41
C HIS A 402 71.59 6.95 -43.51
N PRO A 403 71.54 7.75 -42.42
CA PRO A 403 71.25 9.20 -42.48
C PRO A 403 72.52 10.08 -42.61
N PRO A 404 72.43 11.42 -42.42
CA PRO A 404 72.61 11.94 -41.06
C PRO A 404 71.79 13.20 -40.67
N ASN A 405 71.69 13.38 -39.34
CA ASN A 405 71.69 14.61 -38.52
C ASN A 405 71.44 15.99 -39.17
N SER A 406 70.53 16.75 -38.54
CA SER A 406 70.85 18.04 -37.90
C SER A 406 69.94 18.28 -36.71
#